data_AF-A0AAV8ZZA8-F1
#
_entry.id   AF-A0AAV8ZZA8-F1
#
_cell.length_a   1.000
_cell.length_b   1.000
_cell.length_c   1.000
_cell.angle_alpha   90.00
_cell.angle_beta   90.00
_cell.angle_gamma   90.00
#
_symmetry.space_group_name_H-M   'P 1'
#
loop_
_entity.id
_entity.type
_entity.pdbx_description
1 polymer ?
#
loop_
_entity_poly.entity_id
_entity_poly.type
_entity_poly.pdbx_seq_one_letter_code
_entity_poly.pdbx_strand_id
1 'polypeptide(L)'
;MSEFPPFLSPFIRNVYDVIGDGHCGFRVVAMFLGMSHEGWREVRNNLLLEIEQRPEEYQLLFYGLDRVEEVKRSLKCQSSYADKEHWMTMPEMGFVIASCYKVIVVHISKNQCLTFFPMRDPPPPISAHRILSLGYVKGCHFVGLDFTPDAPLPPVALSLGQGTILMLLVIG
;
A
#
# COMPACT_ATOMS: atom_id res chain seq x y z
N MET A 1 7.65 23.33 -4.18
CA MET A 1 6.39 22.80 -4.77
C MET A 1 5.81 21.82 -3.77
N SER A 2 4.48 21.77 -3.58
CA SER A 2 3.86 20.78 -2.68
C SER A 2 4.17 19.37 -3.17
N GLU A 3 4.56 18.46 -2.27
CA GLU A 3 4.82 17.05 -2.60
C GLU A 3 3.55 16.21 -2.73
N PHE A 4 2.42 16.73 -2.24
CA PHE A 4 1.10 16.08 -2.28
C PHE A 4 0.09 16.89 -3.09
N PRO A 5 -0.97 16.24 -3.62
CA PRO A 5 -2.03 16.93 -4.35
C PRO A 5 -2.67 18.04 -3.50
N PRO A 6 -2.88 19.24 -4.06
CA PRO A 6 -3.44 20.38 -3.32
C PRO A 6 -4.79 20.10 -2.63
N PHE A 7 -5.62 19.22 -3.21
CA PHE A 7 -6.92 18.87 -2.64
C PHE A 7 -6.82 18.04 -1.34
N LEU A 8 -5.70 17.35 -1.11
CA LEU A 8 -5.46 16.57 0.12
C LEU A 8 -4.61 17.30 1.15
N SER A 9 -3.80 18.28 0.72
CA SER A 9 -2.88 19.01 1.61
C SER A 9 -3.54 19.57 2.88
N PRO A 10 -4.76 20.14 2.85
CA PRO A 10 -5.42 20.63 4.07
C PRO A 10 -5.76 19.55 5.09
N PHE A 11 -5.89 18.29 4.64
CA PHE A 11 -6.33 17.18 5.45
C PHE A 11 -5.18 16.37 6.07
N ILE A 12 -3.93 16.59 5.64
CA ILE A 12 -2.76 15.91 6.18
C ILE A 12 -2.43 16.52 7.55
N ARG A 13 -2.66 15.75 8.63
CA ARG A 13 -2.28 16.17 9.98
C ARG A 13 -0.79 16.01 10.22
N ASN A 14 -0.25 14.85 9.84
CA ASN A 14 1.14 14.50 10.08
C ASN A 14 1.76 13.77 8.89
N VAL A 15 3.07 13.97 8.73
CA VAL A 15 3.91 13.22 7.80
C VAL A 15 5.00 12.53 8.61
N TYR A 16 5.02 11.20 8.56
CA TYR A 16 6.03 10.38 9.23
C TYR A 16 7.13 10.03 8.24
N ASP A 17 8.26 10.73 8.37
CA ASP A 17 9.44 10.45 7.56
C ASP A 17 10.21 9.24 8.14
N VAL A 18 10.42 8.24 7.30
CA VAL A 18 11.18 7.03 7.66
C VAL A 18 12.53 7.04 6.96
N ILE A 19 13.43 6.13 7.37
CA ILE A 19 14.76 6.01 6.78
C ILE A 19 14.64 5.72 5.26
N GLY A 20 15.36 6.49 4.44
CA GLY A 20 15.42 6.39 2.99
C GLY A 20 16.51 5.44 2.49
N ASP A 21 16.55 4.21 2.99
CA ASP A 21 17.54 3.17 2.64
C ASP A 21 17.06 2.20 1.55
N GLY A 22 15.99 2.57 0.83
CA GLY A 22 15.30 1.70 -0.13
C GLY A 22 14.25 0.78 0.50
N HIS A 23 14.11 0.74 1.83
CA HIS A 23 13.05 0.00 2.52
C HIS A 23 11.89 0.89 2.97
N CYS A 24 11.90 2.19 2.66
CA CYS A 24 10.96 3.19 3.17
C CYS A 24 9.47 2.77 3.09
N GLY A 25 9.00 2.26 1.94
CA GLY A 25 7.61 1.80 1.82
C GLY A 25 7.25 0.69 2.82
N PHE A 26 8.14 -0.28 2.99
CA PHE A 26 7.94 -1.38 3.94
C PHE A 26 8.10 -0.94 5.40
N ARG A 27 8.98 0.04 5.66
CA ARG A 27 9.13 0.67 6.98
C ARG A 27 7.86 1.43 7.38
N VAL A 28 7.23 2.16 6.45
CA VAL A 28 5.94 2.80 6.70
C VAL A 28 4.87 1.76 7.03
N VAL A 29 4.82 0.65 6.27
CA VAL A 29 3.87 -0.43 6.56
C VAL A 29 4.09 -1.00 7.97
N ALA A 30 5.33 -1.33 8.32
CA ALA A 30 5.69 -1.83 9.64
C ALA A 30 5.30 -0.84 10.77
N MET A 31 5.52 0.46 10.57
CA MET A 31 5.12 1.51 11.50
C MET A 31 3.61 1.51 11.77
N PHE A 32 2.77 1.48 10.73
CA PHE A 32 1.31 1.43 10.89
C PHE A 32 0.80 0.12 11.51
N LEU A 33 1.57 -0.95 11.38
CA LEU A 33 1.30 -2.23 12.03
C LEU A 33 1.76 -2.28 13.49
N GLY A 34 2.43 -1.24 14.00
CA GLY A 34 2.96 -1.20 15.36
C GLY A 34 4.18 -2.10 15.56
N MET A 35 4.89 -2.44 14.47
CA MET A 35 6.08 -3.28 14.50
C MET A 35 7.33 -2.47 14.90
N SER A 36 8.40 -3.19 15.22
CA SER A 36 9.70 -2.57 15.51
C SER A 36 10.30 -1.86 14.30
N HIS A 37 11.38 -1.09 14.50
CA HIS A 37 12.10 -0.40 13.42
C HIS A 37 12.61 -1.36 12.33
N GLU A 38 12.88 -2.63 12.66
CA GLU A 38 13.29 -3.68 11.71
C GLU A 38 12.12 -4.53 11.17
N GLY A 39 10.88 -4.16 11.52
CA GLY A 39 9.67 -4.87 11.07
C GLY A 39 9.49 -4.90 9.55
N TRP A 40 10.20 -4.05 8.80
CA TRP A 40 10.20 -4.08 7.33
C TRP A 40 10.63 -5.43 6.74
N ARG A 41 11.49 -6.20 7.45
CA ARG A 41 11.92 -7.55 7.03
C ARG A 41 10.74 -8.53 7.08
N GLU A 42 10.02 -8.50 8.20
CA GLU A 42 8.82 -9.31 8.39
C GLU A 42 7.74 -8.92 7.37
N VAL A 43 7.57 -7.61 7.13
CA VAL A 43 6.63 -7.13 6.13
C VAL A 43 6.93 -7.72 4.75
N ARG A 44 8.18 -7.67 4.30
CA ARG A 44 8.58 -8.25 3.00
C ARG A 44 8.27 -9.74 2.91
N ASN A 45 8.60 -10.49 3.95
CA ASN A 45 8.36 -11.93 3.98
C ASN A 45 6.87 -12.26 3.93
N ASN A 46 6.04 -11.56 4.71
CA ASN A 46 4.59 -11.77 4.72
C ASN A 46 3.95 -11.45 3.37
N LEU A 47 4.38 -10.35 2.73
CA LEU A 47 3.88 -9.98 1.40
C LEU A 47 4.31 -10.98 0.32
N LEU A 48 5.52 -11.55 0.43
CA LEU A 48 5.99 -12.58 -0.50
C LEU A 48 5.16 -13.86 -0.34
N LEU A 49 4.94 -14.30 0.91
CA LEU A 49 4.12 -15.47 1.22
C LEU A 49 2.67 -15.29 0.75
N GLU A 50 2.09 -14.10 0.89
CA GLU A 50 0.75 -13.79 0.40
C GLU A 50 0.63 -14.04 -1.12
N ILE A 51 1.62 -13.59 -1.90
CA ILE A 51 1.65 -13.79 -3.36
C ILE A 51 1.85 -15.28 -3.68
N GLU A 52 2.80 -15.94 -3.02
CA GLU A 52 3.14 -17.34 -3.28
C GLU A 52 2.03 -18.32 -2.92
N GLN A 53 1.15 -17.98 -1.98
CA GLN A 53 -0.02 -18.78 -1.64
C GLN A 53 -1.13 -18.69 -2.69
N ARG A 54 -1.13 -17.68 -3.56
CA ARG A 54 -2.23 -17.39 -4.51
C ARG A 54 -1.73 -16.96 -5.89
N PRO A 55 -0.89 -17.78 -6.54
CA PRO A 55 -0.20 -17.39 -7.77
C PRO A 55 -1.17 -17.03 -8.91
N GLU A 56 -2.26 -17.78 -9.09
CA GLU A 56 -3.23 -17.55 -10.17
C GLU A 56 -3.97 -16.20 -10.01
N GLU A 57 -4.33 -15.86 -8.78
CA GLU A 57 -5.07 -14.62 -8.48
C GLU A 57 -4.19 -13.38 -8.74
N TYR A 58 -2.95 -13.39 -8.26
CA TYR A 58 -2.02 -12.28 -8.51
C TYR A 58 -1.56 -12.22 -9.96
N GLN A 59 -1.43 -13.36 -10.65
CA GLN A 59 -1.15 -13.37 -12.08
C GLN A 59 -2.28 -12.72 -12.89
N LEU A 60 -3.54 -13.02 -12.55
CA LEU A 60 -4.68 -12.38 -13.18
C LEU A 60 -4.73 -10.87 -12.86
N LEU A 61 -4.52 -10.50 -11.60
CA LEU A 61 -4.56 -9.12 -11.14
C LEU A 61 -3.46 -8.24 -11.76
N PHE A 62 -2.25 -8.79 -11.90
CA PHE A 62 -1.10 -8.06 -12.44
C PHE A 62 -0.95 -8.24 -13.96
N TYR A 63 -1.94 -8.84 -14.61
CA TYR A 63 -2.00 -9.04 -16.05
C TYR A 63 -0.82 -9.83 -16.63
N GLY A 64 -0.23 -10.75 -15.86
CA GLY A 64 0.82 -11.62 -16.36
C GLY A 64 1.85 -12.06 -15.30
N LEU A 65 2.53 -13.16 -15.62
CA LEU A 65 3.55 -13.76 -14.74
C LEU A 65 4.79 -12.85 -14.60
N ASP A 66 5.18 -12.15 -15.66
CA ASP A 66 6.37 -11.28 -15.64
C ASP A 66 6.26 -10.20 -14.56
N ARG A 67 5.07 -9.59 -14.43
CA ARG A 67 4.82 -8.57 -13.40
C ARG A 67 4.78 -9.16 -12.00
N VAL A 68 4.21 -10.36 -11.84
CA VAL A 68 4.24 -11.09 -10.56
C VAL A 68 5.68 -11.36 -10.13
N GLU A 69 6.53 -11.84 -11.03
CA GLU A 69 7.93 -12.12 -10.70
C GLU A 69 8.74 -10.86 -10.40
N GLU A 70 8.46 -9.73 -11.07
CA GLU A 70 9.05 -8.44 -10.72
C GLU A 70 8.65 -7.99 -9.30
N VAL A 71 7.36 -8.05 -8.97
CA VAL A 71 6.87 -7.70 -7.62
C VAL A 71 7.48 -8.63 -6.57
N LYS A 72 7.52 -9.95 -6.82
CA LYS A 72 8.16 -10.91 -5.91
C LYS A 72 9.65 -10.63 -5.74
N ARG A 73 10.37 -10.25 -6.80
CA ARG A 73 11.78 -9.90 -6.72
C ARG A 73 11.98 -8.64 -5.87
N SER A 74 11.10 -7.66 -6.01
CA SER A 74 11.15 -6.45 -5.19
C SER A 74 11.11 -6.74 -3.69
N LEU A 75 10.47 -7.84 -3.28
CA LEU A 75 10.35 -8.27 -1.88
C LEU A 75 11.58 -9.01 -1.36
N LYS A 76 12.38 -9.63 -2.23
CA LYS A 76 13.52 -10.51 -1.88
C LYS A 76 14.82 -9.73 -1.60
N CYS A 77 14.82 -8.89 -0.56
CA CYS A 77 16.01 -8.14 -0.14
C CYS A 77 16.39 -8.45 1.31
N GLN A 78 17.64 -8.88 1.52
CA GLN A 78 18.21 -9.16 2.86
C GLN A 78 19.23 -8.12 3.33
N SER A 79 19.73 -7.30 2.40
CA SER A 79 20.68 -6.21 2.64
C SER A 79 20.08 -5.14 3.55
N SER A 80 20.93 -4.35 4.21
CA SER A 80 20.51 -3.16 4.95
C SER A 80 20.17 -1.97 4.05
N TYR A 81 20.60 -2.02 2.79
CA TYR A 81 20.26 -1.06 1.76
C TYR A 81 19.66 -1.79 0.56
N ALA A 82 18.49 -1.33 0.10
CA ALA A 82 17.83 -1.84 -1.08
C ALA A 82 18.13 -0.95 -2.30
N ASP A 83 18.61 -1.59 -3.37
CA ASP A 83 18.67 -0.97 -4.69
C ASP A 83 17.26 -0.85 -5.31
N LYS A 84 17.19 -0.25 -6.50
CA LYS A 84 15.93 0.01 -7.21
C LYS A 84 15.14 -1.24 -7.57
N GLU A 85 15.80 -2.38 -7.77
CA GLU A 85 15.12 -3.65 -8.05
C GLU A 85 14.30 -4.11 -6.85
N HIS A 86 14.71 -3.69 -5.64
CA HIS A 86 14.08 -4.05 -4.38
C HIS A 86 13.15 -2.97 -3.82
N TRP A 87 12.87 -1.90 -4.56
CA TRP A 87 11.96 -0.84 -4.11
C TRP A 87 10.51 -1.27 -4.22
N MET A 88 9.67 -0.78 -3.30
CA MET A 88 8.22 -0.94 -3.39
C MET A 88 7.68 -0.24 -4.64
N THR A 89 6.88 -0.94 -5.42
CA THR A 89 6.22 -0.42 -6.63
C THR A 89 4.70 -0.39 -6.44
N MET A 90 4.07 0.69 -6.93
CA MET A 90 2.62 0.87 -6.96
C MET A 90 2.15 0.80 -8.42
N PRO A 91 0.90 0.35 -8.69
CA PRO A 91 -0.18 0.08 -7.74
C PRO A 91 -0.20 -1.32 -7.11
N GLU A 92 0.56 -2.29 -7.65
CA GLU A 92 0.44 -3.72 -7.31
C GLU A 92 0.59 -4.00 -5.82
N MET A 93 1.59 -3.39 -5.18
CA MET A 93 1.84 -3.60 -3.75
C MET A 93 0.66 -3.16 -2.87
N GLY A 94 -0.15 -2.20 -3.32
CA GLY A 94 -1.34 -1.77 -2.59
C GLY A 94 -2.33 -2.92 -2.37
N PHE A 95 -2.59 -3.73 -3.39
CA PHE A 95 -3.47 -4.91 -3.29
C PHE A 95 -2.87 -6.01 -2.40
N VAL A 96 -1.55 -6.22 -2.49
CA VAL A 96 -0.85 -7.24 -1.69
C VAL A 96 -0.88 -6.85 -0.21
N ILE A 97 -0.56 -5.60 0.13
CA ILE A 97 -0.60 -5.11 1.53
C ILE A 97 -2.01 -5.17 2.09
N ALA A 98 -3.00 -4.67 1.34
CA ALA A 98 -4.38 -4.64 1.78
C ALA A 98 -4.89 -6.04 2.11
N SER A 99 -4.61 -7.02 1.25
CA SER A 99 -5.06 -8.40 1.43
C SER A 99 -4.28 -9.13 2.52
N CYS A 100 -2.95 -8.98 2.55
CA CYS A 100 -2.08 -9.65 3.52
C CYS A 100 -2.42 -9.26 4.97
N TYR A 101 -2.67 -7.96 5.20
CA TYR A 101 -2.90 -7.44 6.55
C TYR A 101 -4.35 -7.11 6.88
N LYS A 102 -5.27 -7.32 5.93
CA LYS A 102 -6.70 -7.01 6.08
C LYS A 102 -6.93 -5.54 6.47
N VAL A 103 -6.22 -4.65 5.78
CA VAL A 103 -6.27 -3.20 5.99
C VAL A 103 -6.70 -2.49 4.71
N ILE A 104 -7.20 -1.27 4.85
CA ILE A 104 -7.40 -0.36 3.73
C ILE A 104 -6.07 0.36 3.50
N VAL A 105 -5.56 0.33 2.27
CA VAL A 105 -4.33 1.05 1.92
C VAL A 105 -4.68 2.27 1.10
N VAL A 106 -4.17 3.43 1.50
CA VAL A 106 -4.30 4.68 0.75
C VAL A 106 -2.92 5.05 0.22
N HIS A 107 -2.79 5.16 -1.10
CA HIS A 107 -1.58 5.64 -1.76
C HIS A 107 -1.80 7.06 -2.27
N ILE A 108 -0.93 7.99 -1.88
CA ILE A 108 -0.95 9.38 -2.33
C ILE A 108 0.38 9.70 -3.02
N SER A 109 0.30 10.21 -4.24
CA SER A 109 1.45 10.78 -4.94
C SER A 109 1.00 11.92 -5.86
N LYS A 110 1.95 12.66 -6.45
CA LYS A 110 1.64 13.66 -7.47
C LYS A 110 0.97 13.05 -8.72
N ASN A 111 1.30 11.80 -9.04
CA ASN A 111 0.91 11.17 -10.29
C ASN A 111 -0.37 10.35 -10.16
N GLN A 112 -0.60 9.77 -8.98
CA GLN A 112 -1.70 8.85 -8.75
C GLN A 112 -2.07 8.81 -7.27
N CYS A 113 -3.37 8.83 -6.99
CA CYS A 113 -3.93 8.60 -5.66
C CYS A 113 -4.95 7.46 -5.74
N LEU A 114 -4.81 6.44 -4.89
CA LEU A 114 -5.63 5.23 -4.94
C LEU A 114 -5.93 4.69 -3.54
N THR A 115 -7.11 4.09 -3.40
CA THR A 115 -7.53 3.33 -2.22
C THR A 115 -7.63 1.85 -2.58
N PHE A 116 -7.01 0.97 -1.81
CA PHE A 116 -7.02 -0.48 -2.00
C PHE A 116 -7.71 -1.15 -0.83
N PHE A 117 -8.61 -2.08 -1.14
CA PHE A 117 -9.31 -2.90 -0.16
C PHE A 117 -8.76 -4.33 -0.16
N PRO A 118 -8.86 -5.06 0.96
CA PRO A 118 -8.60 -6.50 0.99
C PRO A 118 -9.47 -7.20 -0.07
N MET A 119 -8.88 -8.11 -0.84
CA MET A 119 -9.60 -8.71 -1.98
C MET A 119 -10.64 -9.76 -1.56
N ARG A 120 -10.41 -10.45 -0.43
CA ARG A 120 -11.11 -11.70 -0.06
C ARG A 120 -11.96 -11.58 1.19
N ASP A 121 -11.67 -10.62 2.05
CA ASP A 121 -12.37 -10.46 3.31
C ASP A 121 -13.57 -9.53 3.12
N PRO A 122 -14.73 -9.85 3.72
CA PRO A 122 -15.81 -8.88 3.79
C PRO A 122 -15.31 -7.63 4.54
N PRO A 123 -15.87 -6.44 4.23
CA PRO A 123 -15.49 -5.23 4.94
C PRO A 123 -15.75 -5.46 6.44
N PRO A 124 -14.73 -5.22 7.31
CA PRO A 124 -14.95 -5.23 8.74
C PRO A 124 -16.06 -4.25 9.13
N PRO A 125 -16.59 -4.31 10.36
CA PRO A 125 -17.32 -3.17 10.90
C PRO A 125 -16.48 -1.90 10.74
N ILE A 126 -17.11 -0.76 10.42
CA ILE A 126 -16.40 0.50 10.18
C ILE A 126 -15.48 0.86 11.36
N SER A 127 -15.88 0.54 12.59
CA SER A 127 -15.09 0.75 13.81
C SER A 127 -13.79 -0.05 13.87
N ALA A 128 -13.66 -1.10 13.06
CA ALA A 128 -12.48 -1.97 12.97
C ALA A 128 -11.64 -1.69 11.71
N HIS A 129 -12.07 -0.77 10.83
CA HIS A 129 -11.28 -0.38 9.67
C HIS A 129 -9.96 0.24 10.10
N ARG A 130 -8.86 -0.33 9.60
CA ARG A 130 -7.51 0.22 9.74
C ARG A 130 -7.08 0.78 8.39
N ILE A 131 -6.79 2.07 8.36
CA ILE A 131 -6.28 2.75 7.16
C ILE A 131 -4.76 2.93 7.29
N LEU A 132 -4.04 2.46 6.29
CA LEU A 132 -2.60 2.61 6.15
C LEU A 132 -2.32 3.56 4.97
N SER A 133 -1.84 4.76 5.26
CA SER A 133 -1.65 5.77 4.23
C SER A 133 -0.17 5.97 3.89
N LEU A 134 0.18 5.72 2.63
CA LEU A 134 1.49 5.84 2.02
C LEU A 134 1.56 7.09 1.13
N GLY A 135 2.45 8.02 1.46
CA GLY A 135 2.81 9.13 0.60
C GLY A 135 4.06 8.81 -0.22
N TYR A 136 4.03 8.96 -1.54
CA TYR A 136 5.21 8.82 -2.40
C TYR A 136 5.68 10.19 -2.89
N VAL A 137 6.89 10.56 -2.48
CA VAL A 137 7.46 11.90 -2.63
C VAL A 137 8.82 11.84 -3.30
N LYS A 138 9.23 12.96 -3.92
CA LYS A 138 10.55 13.13 -4.58
C LYS A 138 10.89 12.09 -5.66
N GLY A 139 9.92 11.27 -6.09
CA GLY A 139 10.13 10.20 -7.08
C GLY A 139 10.99 9.03 -6.59
N CYS A 140 11.19 8.87 -5.28
CA CYS A 140 12.01 7.77 -4.75
C CYS A 140 11.73 7.40 -3.29
N HIS A 141 10.88 8.13 -2.56
CA HIS A 141 10.73 7.94 -1.11
C HIS A 141 9.28 7.79 -0.68
N PHE A 142 9.04 6.88 0.24
CA PHE A 142 7.74 6.69 0.89
C PHE A 142 7.75 7.25 2.30
N VAL A 143 6.67 7.92 2.66
CA VAL A 143 6.39 8.46 4.00
C VAL A 143 5.03 7.97 4.48
N GLY A 144 4.83 7.90 5.80
CA GLY A 144 3.51 7.66 6.39
C GLY A 144 2.70 8.95 6.45
N LEU A 145 1.39 8.87 6.20
CA LEU A 145 0.48 10.02 6.29
C LEU A 145 -0.59 9.77 7.35
N ASP A 146 -0.81 10.74 8.24
CA ASP A 146 -2.00 10.80 9.07
C ASP A 146 -2.95 11.86 8.52
N PHE A 147 -4.22 11.50 8.40
CA PHE A 147 -5.27 12.34 7.84
C PHE A 147 -6.30 12.71 8.91
N THR A 148 -6.90 13.88 8.74
CA THR A 148 -8.12 14.28 9.44
C THR A 148 -9.28 13.31 9.17
N PRO A 149 -10.25 13.15 10.09
CA PRO A 149 -11.28 12.12 9.93
C PRO A 149 -12.24 12.42 8.77
N ASP A 150 -12.33 13.69 8.37
CA ASP A 150 -13.12 14.23 7.27
C ASP A 150 -12.37 14.25 5.93
N ALA A 151 -11.15 13.72 5.88
CA ALA A 151 -10.38 13.63 4.64
C ALA A 151 -11.10 12.78 3.59
N PRO A 152 -11.22 13.26 2.34
CA PRO A 152 -11.81 12.46 1.28
C PRO A 152 -10.89 11.27 0.95
N LEU A 153 -11.47 10.08 0.83
CA LEU A 153 -10.73 8.92 0.32
C LEU A 153 -10.45 9.08 -1.18
N PRO A 154 -9.23 8.80 -1.65
CA PRO A 154 -8.96 8.72 -3.08
C PRO A 154 -9.81 7.67 -3.80
N PRO A 155 -9.90 7.73 -5.14
CA PRO A 155 -10.58 6.73 -5.94
C PRO A 155 -10.12 5.31 -5.62
N VAL A 156 -11.05 4.37 -5.67
CA VAL A 156 -10.77 2.95 -5.40
C VAL A 156 -10.02 2.34 -6.59
N ALA A 157 -8.93 1.64 -6.30
CA ALA A 157 -8.22 0.83 -7.28
C ALA A 157 -9.10 -0.37 -7.68
N LEU A 158 -9.38 -0.50 -8.97
CA LEU A 158 -10.21 -1.58 -9.47
C LEU A 158 -9.37 -2.86 -9.63
N SER A 159 -9.78 -3.93 -8.95
CA SER A 159 -9.37 -5.30 -9.28
C SER A 159 -10.46 -5.99 -10.11
N LEU A 160 -10.07 -6.99 -10.91
CA LEU A 160 -11.01 -7.84 -11.62
C LEU A 160 -11.95 -8.51 -10.59
N GLY A 161 -13.23 -8.17 -10.62
CA GLY A 161 -14.27 -8.69 -9.71
C GLY A 161 -14.84 -7.67 -8.70
N GLN A 162 -14.20 -6.53 -8.45
CA GLN A 162 -14.72 -5.50 -7.52
C GLN A 162 -15.66 -4.47 -8.17
N GLY A 163 -15.85 -4.52 -9.49
CA GLY A 163 -16.62 -3.54 -10.27
C GLY A 163 -18.13 -3.46 -9.97
N THR A 164 -18.68 -4.31 -9.10
CA THR A 164 -20.14 -4.36 -8.86
C THR A 164 -20.55 -4.25 -7.38
N ILE A 165 -19.67 -4.55 -6.43
CA ILE A 165 -20.05 -4.64 -5.00
C ILE A 165 -19.72 -3.34 -4.22
N LEU A 166 -18.66 -2.62 -4.58
CA LEU A 166 -18.18 -1.51 -3.74
C LEU A 166 -18.93 -0.19 -3.90
N MET A 167 -19.70 0.00 -4.98
CA MET A 167 -20.47 1.24 -5.17
C MET A 167 -21.53 1.46 -4.09
N LEU A 168 -21.93 0.41 -3.36
CA LEU A 168 -22.97 0.49 -2.33
C LEU A 168 -22.45 0.82 -0.93
N LEU A 169 -21.14 0.71 -0.66
CA LEU A 169 -20.60 0.83 0.70
C LEU A 169 -19.83 2.14 0.98
N VAL A 170 -19.62 2.97 -0.05
CA VAL A 170 -19.00 4.30 0.10
C VAL A 170 -20.05 5.43 0.23
N ILE A 171 -21.34 5.07 0.21
CA ILE A 171 -22.49 6.00 0.34
C ILE A 171 -23.48 5.57 1.44
N GLY A 172 -22.99 4.90 2.48
CA GLY A 172 -23.76 4.55 3.69
C GLY A 172 -23.37 5.40 4.88
#